data_AF-A0A0P0LXQ6-F1
#
_entry.id   AF-A0A0P0LXQ6-F1
#
_cell.length_a   1.000
_cell.length_b   1.000
_cell.length_c   1.000
_cell.angle_alpha   90.00
_cell.angle_beta   90.00
_cell.angle_gamma   90.00
#
_symmetry.space_group_name_H-M   'P 1'
#
loop_
_entity.id
_entity.type
_entity.pdbx_description
1 polymer ?
#
loop_
_entity_poly.entity_id
_entity_poly.type
_entity_poly.pdbx_seq_one_letter_code
_entity_poly.pdbx_strand_id
1 'polypeptide(L)'
;MPKSRGFHYPEQGKRIFGSIGDSAPDTWGRKLLDRRELKTAEREDRPRRSLSEVDYLLGVADLPRLGALRFSVDGQYQAVIDKAVPTVVNLGRLMQAAERIDRGEETEDDLFILFAPGSSLGGARPKASVIDAQETLFIAKFPKDSDAYSVERWEAIAMDMANDAGLNVCEYDLTEVAGKQIYLTKRFDRENSHVCGKRIPFISAMALTDHEDGDDDCSYLELVDILTETGAN
;
A
#
# COMPACT_ATOMS: atom_id res chain seq x y z
N MET A 1 -4.18 18.49 7.08
CA MET A 1 -5.37 19.07 7.77
C MET A 1 -4.95 20.02 8.88
N PRO A 2 -5.53 21.22 8.97
CA PRO A 2 -5.21 22.20 10.02
C PRO A 2 -5.65 21.71 11.41
N LYS A 3 -4.88 22.06 12.45
CA LYS A 3 -5.22 21.77 13.85
C LYS A 3 -6.23 22.78 14.40
N SER A 4 -7.37 22.94 13.74
CA SER A 4 -8.45 23.81 14.20
C SER A 4 -9.70 23.00 14.55
N ARG A 5 -10.47 23.51 15.51
CA ARG A 5 -11.76 22.92 15.89
C ARG A 5 -12.79 23.22 14.80
N GLY A 6 -13.68 22.25 14.54
CA GLY A 6 -14.78 22.39 13.59
C GLY A 6 -14.89 21.19 12.66
N PHE A 7 -15.92 21.21 11.81
CA PHE A 7 -16.03 20.28 10.70
C PHE A 7 -15.10 20.72 9.59
N HIS A 8 -14.32 19.77 9.09
CA HIS A 8 -13.49 19.93 7.91
C HIS A 8 -14.09 19.08 6.80
N TYR A 9 -14.15 19.64 5.61
CA TYR A 9 -14.60 18.95 4.41
C TYR A 9 -13.46 18.84 3.41
N PRO A 10 -13.33 17.72 2.68
CA PRO A 10 -12.42 17.64 1.54
C PRO A 10 -12.73 18.74 0.51
N GLU A 11 -11.78 19.01 -0.37
CA GLU A 11 -12.00 19.93 -1.48
C GLU A 11 -13.15 19.46 -2.39
N GLN A 12 -13.70 20.41 -3.15
CA GLN A 12 -14.91 20.15 -3.94
C GLN A 12 -14.65 19.05 -4.97
N GLY A 13 -15.48 18.00 -4.93
CA GLY A 13 -15.36 16.84 -5.81
C GLY A 13 -14.62 15.66 -5.18
N LYS A 14 -13.86 15.88 -4.10
CA LYS A 14 -13.13 14.82 -3.40
C LYS A 14 -13.97 14.10 -2.37
N ARG A 15 -13.75 12.79 -2.29
CA ARG A 15 -14.46 11.93 -1.32
C ARG A 15 -13.76 11.84 0.03
N ILE A 16 -12.46 12.10 0.07
CA ILE A 16 -11.63 12.02 1.27
C ILE A 16 -10.48 13.03 1.18
N PHE A 17 -9.95 13.48 2.32
CA PHE A 17 -8.73 14.28 2.36
C PHE A 17 -7.54 13.48 1.82
N GLY A 18 -6.71 14.06 0.95
CA GLY A 18 -5.50 13.41 0.44
C GLY A 18 -4.61 12.85 1.55
N SER A 19 -4.44 13.61 2.66
CA SER A 19 -3.65 13.16 3.82
C SER A 19 -4.20 11.91 4.52
N ILE A 20 -5.49 11.62 4.39
CA ILE A 20 -6.11 10.36 4.86
C ILE A 20 -6.08 9.31 3.75
N GLY A 21 -6.25 9.74 2.50
CA GLY A 21 -6.17 8.92 1.29
C GLY A 21 -4.84 8.19 1.13
N ASP A 22 -3.72 8.78 1.55
CA ASP A 22 -2.41 8.10 1.58
C ASP A 22 -2.42 6.82 2.44
N SER A 23 -3.30 6.74 3.44
CA SER A 23 -3.48 5.55 4.29
C SER A 23 -4.59 4.62 3.80
N ALA A 24 -5.27 4.96 2.70
CA ALA A 24 -6.29 4.15 2.05
C ALA A 24 -5.63 3.16 1.06
N PRO A 25 -6.34 2.09 0.64
CA PRO A 25 -5.79 1.14 -0.32
C PRO A 25 -5.71 1.74 -1.72
N ASP A 26 -4.65 1.38 -2.44
CA ASP A 26 -4.50 1.63 -3.87
C ASP A 26 -5.44 0.74 -4.71
N THR A 27 -5.35 0.86 -6.04
CA THR A 27 -6.16 0.06 -6.98
C THR A 27 -6.04 -1.44 -6.75
N TRP A 28 -4.84 -1.94 -6.40
CA TRP A 28 -4.65 -3.34 -6.04
C TRP A 28 -5.36 -3.71 -4.74
N GLY A 29 -5.18 -2.93 -3.67
CA GLY A 29 -5.84 -3.17 -2.39
C GLY A 29 -7.36 -3.09 -2.46
N ARG A 30 -7.90 -2.16 -3.26
CA ARG A 30 -9.34 -2.06 -3.54
C ARG A 30 -9.85 -3.30 -4.26
N LYS A 31 -9.14 -3.78 -5.29
CA LYS A 31 -9.44 -5.04 -5.98
C LYS A 31 -9.53 -6.21 -4.97
N LEU A 32 -8.58 -6.32 -4.04
CA LEU A 32 -8.60 -7.37 -3.01
C LEU A 32 -9.83 -7.26 -2.10
N LEU A 33 -10.18 -6.05 -1.65
CA LEU A 33 -11.36 -5.80 -0.82
C LEU A 33 -12.67 -6.13 -1.54
N ASP A 34 -12.78 -5.74 -2.80
CA ASP A 34 -13.95 -6.04 -3.62
C ASP A 34 -14.12 -7.55 -3.84
N ARG A 35 -13.02 -8.27 -4.10
CA ARG A 35 -13.05 -9.74 -4.23
C ARG A 35 -13.41 -10.41 -2.90
N ARG A 36 -12.90 -9.93 -1.78
CA ARG A 36 -13.23 -10.43 -0.45
C ARG A 36 -14.71 -10.22 -0.10
N GLU A 37 -15.25 -9.05 -0.39
CA GLU A 37 -16.67 -8.74 -0.19
C GLU A 37 -17.55 -9.61 -1.07
N LEU A 38 -17.17 -9.84 -2.34
CA LEU A 38 -17.87 -10.77 -3.22
C LEU A 38 -17.94 -12.19 -2.64
N LYS A 39 -16.80 -12.77 -2.24
CA LYS A 39 -16.75 -14.11 -1.65
C LYS A 39 -17.53 -14.21 -0.33
N THR A 40 -17.43 -13.18 0.50
CA THR A 40 -18.20 -13.11 1.75
C THR A 40 -19.70 -13.07 1.49
N ALA A 41 -20.15 -12.29 0.50
CA ALA A 41 -21.55 -12.19 0.13
C ALA A 41 -22.10 -13.51 -0.43
N GLU A 42 -21.32 -14.20 -1.28
CA GLU A 42 -21.63 -15.54 -1.80
C GLU A 42 -21.81 -16.56 -0.67
N ARG A 43 -20.90 -16.56 0.32
CA ARG A 43 -20.94 -17.47 1.47
C ARG A 43 -22.12 -17.20 2.39
N GLU A 44 -22.49 -15.93 2.56
CA GLU A 44 -23.59 -15.49 3.42
C GLU A 44 -24.95 -15.48 2.71
N ASP A 45 -25.01 -15.92 1.45
CA ASP A 45 -26.22 -15.88 0.60
C ASP A 45 -26.91 -14.52 0.60
N ARG A 46 -26.10 -13.45 0.46
CA ARG A 46 -26.58 -12.06 0.44
C ARG A 46 -26.08 -11.33 -0.81
N PRO A 47 -26.76 -10.25 -1.23
CA PRO A 47 -26.23 -9.40 -2.29
C PRO A 47 -24.89 -8.77 -1.88
N ARG A 48 -24.00 -8.60 -2.86
CA ARG A 48 -22.75 -7.83 -2.71
C ARG A 48 -23.08 -6.39 -2.32
N ARG A 49 -22.39 -5.88 -1.31
CA ARG A 49 -22.39 -4.46 -0.97
C ARG A 49 -21.42 -3.69 -1.86
N SER A 50 -21.77 -2.46 -2.21
CA SER A 50 -20.82 -1.48 -2.72
C SER A 50 -20.01 -0.89 -1.56
N LEU A 51 -18.69 -1.00 -1.62
CA LEU A 51 -17.81 -0.46 -0.58
C LEU A 51 -17.66 1.06 -0.75
N SER A 52 -17.82 1.79 0.35
CA SER A 52 -17.54 3.22 0.43
C SER A 52 -16.05 3.49 0.67
N GLU A 53 -15.61 4.74 0.54
CA GLU A 53 -14.24 5.15 0.88
C GLU A 53 -13.86 4.82 2.32
N VAL A 54 -14.82 4.91 3.25
CA VAL A 54 -14.62 4.55 4.65
C VAL A 54 -14.45 3.04 4.79
N ASP A 55 -15.24 2.24 4.06
CA ASP A 55 -15.07 0.77 4.06
C ASP A 55 -13.68 0.38 3.54
N TYR A 56 -13.20 1.03 2.46
CA TYR A 56 -11.86 0.80 1.94
C TYR A 56 -10.78 1.18 2.96
N LEU A 57 -10.90 2.38 3.55
CA LEU A 57 -9.96 2.88 4.56
C LEU A 57 -9.89 1.95 5.77
N LEU A 58 -11.03 1.57 6.33
CA LEU A 58 -11.12 0.71 7.53
C LEU A 58 -10.82 -0.75 7.22
N GLY A 59 -10.89 -1.17 5.95
CA GLY A 59 -10.54 -2.53 5.54
C GLY A 59 -9.06 -2.83 5.67
N VAL A 60 -8.17 -1.85 5.44
CA VAL A 60 -6.71 -2.06 5.42
C VAL A 60 -6.18 -2.46 6.78
N ALA A 61 -5.37 -3.53 6.83
CA ALA A 61 -4.74 -4.01 8.05
C ALA A 61 -3.96 -2.90 8.78
N ASP A 62 -4.19 -2.74 10.09
CA ASP A 62 -3.64 -1.64 10.86
C ASP A 62 -2.11 -1.67 10.92
N LEU A 63 -1.51 -2.81 11.27
CA LEU A 63 -0.07 -2.97 11.52
C LEU A 63 0.81 -2.52 10.32
N PRO A 64 0.62 -3.06 9.11
CA PRO A 64 1.42 -2.68 7.93
C PRO A 64 0.91 -1.43 7.19
N ARG A 65 -0.18 -0.80 7.66
CA ARG A 65 -0.76 0.40 7.05
C ARG A 65 0.30 1.47 6.78
N LEU A 66 0.18 2.11 5.63
CA LEU A 66 1.09 3.18 5.22
C LEU A 66 0.92 4.44 6.08
N GLY A 67 2.05 5.05 6.41
CA GLY A 67 2.16 6.25 7.22
C GLY A 67 1.98 5.97 8.71
N ALA A 68 1.59 7.02 9.43
CA ALA A 68 1.43 7.00 10.88
C ALA A 68 -0.03 7.07 11.37
N LEU A 69 -1.00 7.13 10.45
CA LEU A 69 -2.41 7.16 10.81
C LEU A 69 -2.91 5.77 11.20
N ARG A 70 -3.74 5.74 12.25
CA ARG A 70 -4.48 4.58 12.72
C ARG A 70 -5.91 5.02 12.98
N PHE A 71 -6.86 4.14 12.69
CA PHE A 71 -8.28 4.45 12.79
C PHE A 71 -8.92 3.61 13.89
N SER A 72 -9.74 4.25 14.71
CA SER A 72 -10.50 3.59 15.77
C SER A 72 -11.97 4.01 15.73
N VAL A 73 -12.83 3.09 16.17
CA VAL A 73 -14.26 3.33 16.41
C VAL A 73 -14.49 3.01 17.87
N ASP A 74 -15.07 3.95 18.61
CA ASP A 74 -15.34 3.84 20.06
C ASP A 74 -14.12 3.39 20.89
N GLY A 75 -12.94 3.88 20.52
CA GLY A 75 -11.67 3.58 21.19
C GLY A 75 -11.02 2.25 20.80
N GLN A 76 -11.63 1.47 19.89
CA GLN A 76 -11.07 0.22 19.39
C GLN A 76 -10.48 0.40 17.98
N TYR A 77 -9.20 0.06 17.83
CA TYR A 77 -8.53 0.11 16.53
C TYR A 77 -9.19 -0.87 15.55
N GLN A 78 -9.36 -0.41 14.31
CA GLN A 78 -10.00 -1.17 13.24
C GLN A 78 -8.98 -1.97 12.44
N ALA A 79 -9.42 -3.09 11.84
CA ALA A 79 -8.58 -4.00 11.06
C ALA A 79 -7.27 -4.40 11.76
N VAL A 80 -7.33 -4.58 13.08
CA VAL A 80 -6.28 -5.25 13.84
C VAL A 80 -6.25 -6.70 13.38
N ILE A 81 -5.10 -7.12 12.87
CA ILE A 81 -4.89 -8.51 12.44
C ILE A 81 -4.43 -9.34 13.64
N ASP A 82 -5.18 -10.40 13.96
CA ASP A 82 -4.78 -11.37 14.99
C ASP A 82 -3.60 -12.24 14.55
N LYS A 83 -3.35 -12.32 13.24
CA LYS A 83 -2.24 -13.09 12.65
C LYS A 83 -1.11 -12.15 12.22
N ALA A 84 0.12 -12.61 12.39
CA ALA A 84 1.32 -11.89 12.00
C ALA A 84 1.34 -11.60 10.49
N VAL A 85 1.97 -10.48 10.12
CA VAL A 85 2.35 -10.18 8.73
C VAL A 85 3.14 -11.38 8.18
N PRO A 86 2.87 -11.85 6.94
CA PRO A 86 3.59 -12.97 6.36
C PRO A 86 5.10 -12.75 6.34
N THR A 87 5.87 -13.82 6.52
CA THR A 87 7.33 -13.73 6.45
C THR A 87 7.83 -13.83 4.99
N VAL A 88 9.05 -13.36 4.73
CA VAL A 88 9.74 -13.50 3.42
C VAL A 88 9.86 -14.96 2.94
N VAL A 89 9.75 -15.94 3.84
CA VAL A 89 9.70 -17.37 3.46
C VAL A 89 8.43 -17.70 2.65
N ASN A 90 7.36 -16.91 2.80
CA ASN A 90 6.09 -17.11 2.11
C ASN A 90 6.03 -16.44 0.72
N LEU A 91 7.11 -15.81 0.23
CA LEU A 91 7.08 -15.05 -1.03
C LEU A 91 6.57 -15.86 -2.22
N GLY A 92 6.96 -17.14 -2.34
CA GLY A 92 6.44 -18.01 -3.41
C GLY A 92 4.94 -18.26 -3.32
N ARG A 93 4.41 -18.45 -2.11
CA ARG A 93 2.97 -18.62 -1.89
C ARG A 93 2.20 -17.34 -2.20
N LEU A 94 2.72 -16.19 -1.77
CA LEU A 94 2.14 -14.88 -2.03
C LEU A 94 2.14 -14.57 -3.54
N MET A 95 3.23 -14.86 -4.24
CA MET A 95 3.33 -14.69 -5.69
C MET A 95 2.30 -15.55 -6.43
N GLN A 96 2.18 -16.84 -6.09
CA GLN A 96 1.17 -17.71 -6.70
C GLN A 96 -0.27 -17.26 -6.40
N ALA A 97 -0.54 -16.76 -5.19
CA ALA A 97 -1.83 -16.19 -4.85
C ALA A 97 -2.14 -14.94 -5.67
N ALA A 98 -1.13 -14.08 -5.90
CA ALA A 98 -1.27 -12.88 -6.71
C ALA A 98 -1.59 -13.22 -8.18
N GLU A 99 -0.89 -14.22 -8.73
CA GLU A 99 -1.16 -14.75 -10.08
C GLU A 99 -2.60 -15.29 -10.20
N ARG A 100 -3.07 -16.07 -9.22
CA ARG A 100 -4.46 -16.56 -9.20
C ARG A 100 -5.48 -15.42 -9.17
N ILE A 101 -5.25 -14.37 -8.38
CA ILE A 101 -6.12 -13.18 -8.33
C ILE A 101 -6.13 -12.41 -9.66
N ASP A 102 -5.01 -12.37 -10.35
CA ASP A 102 -4.96 -11.75 -11.68
C ASP A 102 -5.69 -12.59 -12.75
N ARG A 103 -5.66 -13.92 -12.63
CA ARG A 103 -6.44 -14.84 -13.48
C ARG A 103 -7.91 -14.97 -13.09
N GLY A 104 -8.30 -14.50 -11.90
CA GLY A 104 -9.65 -14.67 -11.37
C GLY A 104 -9.94 -16.07 -10.82
N GLU A 105 -8.88 -16.80 -10.45
CA GLU A 105 -8.88 -18.18 -9.94
C GLU A 105 -8.58 -18.22 -8.43
N GLU A 106 -8.76 -17.12 -7.72
CA GLU A 106 -8.37 -17.00 -6.32
C GLU A 106 -9.23 -17.81 -5.36
N THR A 107 -8.58 -18.33 -4.32
CA THR A 107 -9.24 -18.92 -3.15
C THR A 107 -9.47 -17.87 -2.05
N GLU A 108 -10.31 -18.18 -1.06
CA GLU A 108 -10.46 -17.30 0.12
C GLU A 108 -9.14 -17.17 0.90
N ASP A 109 -8.32 -18.22 0.92
CA ASP A 109 -7.01 -18.21 1.56
C ASP A 109 -6.03 -17.29 0.83
N ASP A 110 -6.06 -17.25 -0.51
CA ASP A 110 -5.27 -16.30 -1.31
C ASP A 110 -5.59 -14.86 -0.96
N LEU A 111 -6.90 -14.53 -0.90
CA LEU A 111 -7.36 -13.22 -0.48
C LEU A 111 -6.92 -12.92 0.95
N PHE A 112 -6.98 -13.88 1.86
CA PHE A 112 -6.57 -13.70 3.24
C PHE A 112 -5.07 -13.39 3.36
N ILE A 113 -4.20 -14.18 2.74
CA ILE A 113 -2.74 -14.02 2.86
C ILE A 113 -2.21 -12.76 2.16
N LEU A 114 -2.89 -12.27 1.12
CA LEU A 114 -2.50 -11.04 0.41
C LEU A 114 -3.18 -9.79 0.96
N PHE A 115 -4.31 -9.93 1.66
CA PHE A 115 -5.01 -8.78 2.24
C PHE A 115 -4.54 -8.43 3.66
N ALA A 116 -4.30 -9.44 4.50
CA ALA A 116 -3.76 -9.25 5.85
C ALA A 116 -2.48 -8.38 5.92
N PRO A 117 -1.59 -8.38 4.91
CA PRO A 117 -0.43 -7.50 4.89
C PRO A 117 -0.70 -6.04 4.58
N GLY A 118 -1.95 -5.64 4.27
CA GLY A 118 -2.25 -4.28 3.83
C GLY A 118 -1.67 -3.95 2.45
N SER A 119 -2.40 -3.16 1.67
CA SER A 119 -1.88 -2.58 0.44
C SER A 119 -1.17 -1.26 0.76
N SER A 120 -0.03 -1.02 0.13
CA SER A 120 0.64 0.29 0.17
C SER A 120 0.00 1.27 -0.83
N LEU A 121 0.51 2.49 -0.89
CA LEU A 121 0.23 3.45 -1.95
C LEU A 121 0.83 2.95 -3.29
N GLY A 122 0.15 3.30 -4.39
CA GLY A 122 0.68 3.27 -5.76
C GLY A 122 0.20 2.13 -6.68
N GLY A 123 -0.73 2.41 -7.58
CA GLY A 123 -0.98 1.61 -8.78
C GLY A 123 -1.65 0.24 -8.61
N ALA A 124 -1.88 -0.44 -9.73
CA ALA A 124 -2.67 -1.67 -9.83
C ALA A 124 -1.83 -2.96 -9.84
N ARG A 125 -0.55 -2.91 -9.44
CA ARG A 125 0.34 -4.08 -9.46
C ARG A 125 0.29 -4.86 -8.15
N PRO A 126 0.36 -6.21 -8.20
CA PRO A 126 0.36 -7.04 -7.01
C PRO A 126 1.50 -6.71 -6.06
N LYS A 127 1.13 -6.51 -4.81
CA LYS A 127 2.05 -6.25 -3.72
C LYS A 127 1.50 -6.76 -2.40
N ALA A 128 2.39 -6.97 -1.44
CA ALA A 128 2.05 -7.32 -0.06
C ALA A 128 3.16 -6.85 0.89
N SER A 129 2.82 -6.49 2.13
CA SER A 129 3.84 -6.36 3.16
C SER A 129 4.36 -7.71 3.64
N VAL A 130 5.65 -7.79 3.94
CA VAL A 130 6.27 -8.99 4.49
C VAL A 130 7.30 -8.61 5.55
N ILE A 131 7.61 -9.55 6.44
CA ILE A 131 8.68 -9.37 7.43
C ILE A 131 9.80 -10.40 7.27
N ASP A 132 11.04 -10.02 7.56
CA ASP A 132 12.16 -10.96 7.65
C ASP A 132 12.30 -11.56 9.06
N ALA A 133 13.38 -12.33 9.28
CA ALA A 133 13.68 -12.93 10.58
C ALA A 133 14.12 -11.91 11.65
N GLN A 134 14.43 -10.68 11.24
CA GLN A 134 14.82 -9.56 12.10
C GLN A 134 13.63 -8.61 12.35
N GLU A 135 12.42 -9.00 11.95
CA GLU A 135 11.20 -8.19 12.04
C GLU A 135 11.26 -6.88 11.24
N THR A 136 12.14 -6.81 10.24
CA THR A 136 12.18 -5.71 9.27
C THR A 136 10.96 -5.83 8.36
N LEU A 137 10.19 -4.75 8.23
CA LEU A 137 9.00 -4.66 7.39
C LEU A 137 9.37 -4.20 5.98
N PHE A 138 8.93 -4.98 5.00
CA PHE A 138 9.11 -4.71 3.58
C PHE A 138 7.77 -4.56 2.86
N ILE A 139 7.82 -3.97 1.67
CA ILE A 139 6.82 -4.12 0.63
C ILE A 139 7.41 -5.05 -0.43
N ALA A 140 6.79 -6.22 -0.63
CA ALA A 140 7.07 -7.11 -1.73
C ALA A 140 6.21 -6.72 -2.94
N LYS A 141 6.83 -6.55 -4.11
CA LYS A 141 6.16 -6.31 -5.39
C LYS A 141 6.36 -7.53 -6.27
N PHE A 142 5.26 -8.07 -6.77
CA PHE A 142 5.26 -9.31 -7.53
C PHE A 142 5.09 -9.03 -9.04
N PRO A 143 5.71 -9.86 -9.88
CA PRO A 143 5.52 -9.80 -11.32
C PRO A 143 4.10 -10.19 -11.72
N LYS A 144 3.64 -9.66 -12.84
CA LYS A 144 2.42 -10.10 -13.51
C LYS A 144 2.78 -11.07 -14.63
N ASP A 145 1.91 -12.04 -14.87
CA ASP A 145 2.06 -12.95 -16.02
C ASP A 145 1.99 -12.22 -17.37
N SER A 146 1.31 -11.07 -17.41
CA SER A 146 1.18 -10.23 -18.60
C SER A 146 2.43 -9.40 -18.92
N ASP A 147 3.47 -9.46 -18.08
CA ASP A 147 4.65 -8.63 -18.26
C ASP A 147 5.53 -9.13 -19.40
N ALA A 148 5.90 -8.23 -20.31
CA ALA A 148 6.82 -8.52 -21.39
C ALA A 148 8.28 -8.69 -20.91
N TYR A 149 8.60 -8.18 -19.72
CA TYR A 149 9.93 -8.20 -19.11
C TYR A 149 9.80 -8.07 -17.58
N SER A 150 10.86 -8.40 -16.83
CA SER A 150 10.84 -8.26 -15.37
C SER A 150 10.89 -6.79 -14.97
N VAL A 151 9.75 -6.27 -14.50
CA VAL A 151 9.63 -4.90 -13.98
C VAL A 151 10.40 -4.77 -12.67
N GLU A 152 10.48 -5.83 -11.88
CA GLU A 152 11.17 -5.90 -10.59
C GLU A 152 12.67 -5.69 -10.75
N ARG A 153 13.28 -6.27 -11.79
CA ARG A 153 14.68 -5.99 -12.14
C ARG A 153 14.89 -4.53 -12.54
N TRP A 154 13.95 -3.95 -13.29
CA TRP A 154 14.05 -2.55 -13.68
C TRP A 154 13.88 -1.59 -12.50
N GLU A 155 13.04 -1.92 -11.53
CA GLU A 155 12.95 -1.16 -10.28
C GLU A 155 14.28 -1.22 -9.51
N ALA A 156 14.91 -2.40 -9.41
CA ALA A 156 16.23 -2.54 -8.80
C ALA A 156 17.30 -1.68 -9.52
N ILE A 157 17.38 -1.78 -10.84
CA ILE A 157 18.32 -0.98 -11.65
C ILE A 157 18.09 0.52 -11.46
N ALA A 158 16.84 0.98 -11.46
CA ALA A 158 16.52 2.39 -11.25
C ALA A 158 16.97 2.88 -9.86
N MET A 159 16.86 2.01 -8.85
CA MET A 159 17.24 2.31 -7.48
C MET A 159 18.76 2.32 -7.28
N ASP A 160 19.48 1.42 -7.97
CA ASP A 160 20.95 1.47 -8.05
C ASP A 160 21.41 2.78 -8.70
N MET A 161 20.82 3.15 -9.84
CA MET A 161 21.14 4.40 -10.53
C MET A 161 20.87 5.63 -9.66
N ALA A 162 19.75 5.65 -8.93
CA ALA A 162 19.41 6.72 -8.02
C ALA A 162 20.39 6.80 -6.84
N ASN A 163 20.79 5.66 -6.25
CA ASN A 163 21.80 5.60 -5.20
C ASN A 163 23.18 6.07 -5.70
N ASP A 164 23.60 5.63 -6.88
CA ASP A 164 24.86 6.03 -7.52
C ASP A 164 24.89 7.53 -7.84
N ALA A 165 23.72 8.12 -8.11
CA ALA A 165 23.55 9.56 -8.26
C ALA A 165 23.53 10.33 -6.93
N GLY A 166 23.63 9.65 -5.78
CA GLY A 166 23.63 10.25 -4.46
C GLY A 166 22.24 10.63 -3.93
N LEU A 167 21.16 10.10 -4.51
CA LEU A 167 19.81 10.31 -4.02
C LEU A 167 19.56 9.48 -2.76
N ASN A 168 18.75 10.02 -1.84
CA ASN A 168 18.27 9.27 -0.69
C ASN A 168 17.21 8.26 -1.13
N VAL A 169 17.58 6.99 -1.19
CA VAL A 169 16.71 5.90 -1.62
C VAL A 169 16.46 4.90 -0.48
N CYS A 170 15.35 4.17 -0.58
CA CYS A 170 15.10 3.07 0.34
C CYS A 170 16.02 1.89 0.03
N GLU A 171 16.51 1.24 1.08
CA GLU A 171 17.15 -0.06 0.93
C GLU A 171 16.16 -1.08 0.35
N TYR A 172 16.68 -1.95 -0.52
CA TYR A 172 15.88 -2.94 -1.22
C TYR A 172 16.65 -4.25 -1.38
N ASP A 173 15.91 -5.32 -1.61
CA ASP A 173 16.44 -6.64 -1.99
C ASP A 173 15.71 -7.14 -3.24
N LEU A 174 16.40 -7.90 -4.08
CA LEU A 174 15.82 -8.60 -5.22
C LEU A 174 15.94 -10.11 -4.99
N THR A 175 14.81 -10.79 -4.85
CA THR A 175 14.75 -12.23 -4.56
C THR A 175 14.15 -13.00 -5.72
N GLU A 176 14.82 -14.07 -6.15
CA GLU A 176 14.28 -14.97 -7.16
C GLU A 176 13.46 -16.10 -6.52
N VAL A 177 12.24 -16.31 -7.02
CA VAL A 177 11.36 -17.41 -6.63
C VAL A 177 10.77 -18.05 -7.88
N ALA A 178 10.99 -19.35 -8.04
CA ALA A 178 10.52 -20.12 -9.20
C ALA A 178 10.89 -19.47 -10.57
N GLY A 179 12.08 -18.89 -10.67
CA GLY A 179 12.57 -18.23 -11.89
C GLY A 179 11.99 -16.84 -12.15
N LYS A 180 11.15 -16.32 -11.24
CA LYS A 180 10.58 -14.97 -11.29
C LYS A 180 11.21 -14.11 -10.21
N GLN A 181 11.41 -12.83 -10.51
CA GLN A 181 12.03 -11.87 -9.58
C GLN A 181 10.96 -11.17 -8.76
N ILE A 182 11.23 -10.97 -7.48
CA ILE A 182 10.36 -10.25 -6.54
C ILE A 182 11.20 -9.12 -5.95
N TYR A 183 10.69 -7.90 -6.05
CA TYR A 183 11.34 -6.71 -5.53
C TYR A 183 10.84 -6.43 -4.11
N LEU A 184 11.75 -6.34 -3.14
CA LEU A 184 11.46 -6.08 -1.73
C LEU A 184 12.02 -4.69 -1.38
N THR A 185 11.19 -3.79 -0.86
CA THR A 185 11.65 -2.47 -0.38
C THR A 185 11.42 -2.34 1.11
N LYS A 186 12.45 -1.94 1.88
CA LYS A 186 12.29 -1.64 3.31
C LYS A 186 11.35 -0.45 3.53
N ARG A 187 10.56 -0.51 4.59
CA ARG A 187 9.62 0.56 4.95
C ARG A 187 10.31 1.75 5.61
N PHE A 188 10.42 2.86 4.88
CA PHE A 188 10.97 4.11 5.41
C PHE A 188 10.07 4.79 6.46
N ASP A 189 8.78 4.48 6.49
CA ASP A 189 7.80 5.10 7.40
C ASP A 189 7.68 4.34 8.74
N ARG A 190 8.72 3.56 9.06
CA ARG A 190 8.92 2.85 10.32
C ARG A 190 10.34 3.13 10.80
N GLU A 191 10.48 3.46 12.07
CA GLU A 191 11.80 3.60 12.69
C GLU A 191 12.59 2.28 12.55
N ASN A 192 13.79 2.38 11.97
CA ASN A 192 14.65 1.24 11.61
C ASN A 192 13.97 0.21 10.70
N SER A 193 12.92 0.60 9.96
CA SER A 193 12.08 -0.31 9.18
C SER A 193 11.42 -1.44 10.00
N HIS A 194 11.44 -1.38 11.34
CA HIS A 194 10.96 -2.46 12.19
C HIS A 194 9.43 -2.52 12.22
N VAL A 195 8.82 -3.72 12.20
CA VAL A 195 7.35 -3.89 12.15
C VAL A 195 6.63 -3.23 13.34
N CYS A 196 7.22 -3.33 14.53
CA CYS A 196 6.79 -2.67 15.76
C CYS A 196 7.48 -1.31 16.01
N GLY A 197 8.29 -0.84 15.05
CA GLY A 197 8.97 0.44 15.15
C GLY A 197 7.98 1.60 15.19
N LYS A 198 8.41 2.73 15.77
CA LYS A 198 7.59 3.94 15.78
C LYS A 198 7.24 4.31 14.34
N ARG A 199 5.95 4.60 14.08
CA ARG A 199 5.51 5.05 12.76
C ARG A 199 5.99 6.47 12.51
N ILE A 200 6.55 6.69 11.32
CA ILE A 200 7.04 7.99 10.89
C ILE A 200 5.95 8.60 9.98
N PRO A 201 5.35 9.75 10.34
CA PRO A 201 4.36 10.40 9.50
C PRO A 201 5.02 10.93 8.23
N PHE A 202 4.34 10.75 7.11
CA PHE A 202 4.67 11.40 5.85
C PHE A 202 3.36 11.71 5.12
N ILE A 203 3.46 12.51 4.06
CA ILE A 203 2.38 12.80 3.12
C ILE A 203 2.95 12.72 1.72
N SER A 204 2.20 12.15 0.79
CA SER A 204 2.63 12.03 -0.61
C SER A 204 2.56 13.38 -1.31
N ALA A 205 3.32 13.51 -2.40
CA ALA A 205 3.22 14.65 -3.31
C ALA A 205 1.78 14.85 -3.80
N MET A 206 1.12 13.77 -4.23
CA MET A 206 -0.28 13.76 -4.67
C MET A 206 -1.24 14.32 -3.60
N ALA A 207 -1.07 13.93 -2.34
CA ALA A 207 -1.89 14.44 -1.25
C ALA A 207 -1.56 15.90 -0.87
N LEU A 208 -0.33 16.35 -1.10
CA LEU A 208 0.09 17.73 -0.86
C LEU A 208 -0.43 18.70 -1.93
N THR A 209 -0.41 18.28 -3.19
CA THR A 209 -0.91 19.04 -4.35
C THR A 209 -2.41 18.87 -4.58
N ASP A 210 -3.08 18.16 -3.68
CA ASP A 210 -4.49 17.80 -3.83
C ASP A 210 -4.82 17.25 -5.23
N HIS A 211 -4.05 16.27 -5.69
CA HIS A 211 -4.32 15.49 -6.89
C HIS A 211 -4.91 14.10 -6.57
N GLU A 212 -5.46 13.45 -7.58
CA GLU A 212 -5.90 12.05 -7.55
C GLU A 212 -5.10 11.19 -8.56
N ASP A 213 -5.10 9.87 -8.34
CA ASP A 213 -4.40 8.93 -9.24
C ASP A 213 -5.03 8.95 -10.63
N GLY A 214 -4.24 9.33 -11.64
CA GLY A 214 -4.69 9.47 -13.03
C GLY A 214 -5.00 10.89 -13.49
N ASP A 215 -4.76 11.90 -12.65
CA ASP A 215 -4.83 13.31 -13.07
C ASP A 215 -3.75 13.62 -14.13
N ASP A 216 -4.16 14.32 -15.19
CA ASP A 216 -3.29 14.68 -16.33
C ASP A 216 -2.70 16.10 -16.22
N ASP A 217 -3.08 16.86 -15.18
CA ASP A 217 -2.72 18.28 -14.99
C ASP A 217 -1.67 18.53 -13.90
N CYS A 218 -1.09 17.47 -13.34
CA CYS A 218 0.01 17.55 -12.37
C CYS A 218 1.25 18.25 -12.98
N SER A 219 1.90 19.14 -12.21
CA SER A 219 3.12 19.83 -12.67
C SER A 219 4.27 19.85 -11.66
N TYR A 220 5.51 19.85 -12.16
CA TYR A 220 6.69 20.04 -11.30
C TYR A 220 6.73 21.43 -10.64
N LEU A 221 6.14 22.45 -11.26
CA LEU A 221 6.09 23.80 -10.70
C LEU A 221 5.25 23.83 -9.42
N GLU A 222 4.11 23.17 -9.45
CA GLU A 222 3.24 23.04 -8.28
C GLU A 222 3.93 22.33 -7.12
N LEU A 223 4.69 21.27 -7.38
CA LEU A 223 5.50 20.61 -6.36
C LEU A 223 6.54 21.56 -5.74
N VAL A 224 7.20 22.37 -6.56
CA VAL A 224 8.18 23.37 -6.08
C VAL A 224 7.49 24.43 -5.23
N ASP A 225 6.34 24.93 -5.66
CA ASP A 225 5.57 25.93 -4.93
C ASP A 225 5.16 25.41 -3.55
N ILE A 226 4.57 24.21 -3.49
CA ILE A 226 4.17 23.57 -2.24
C ILE A 226 5.34 23.26 -1.32
N LEU A 227 6.47 22.80 -1.86
CA LEU A 227 7.67 22.55 -1.06
C LEU A 227 8.24 23.85 -0.50
N THR A 228 8.12 24.97 -1.21
CA THR A 228 8.56 26.28 -0.73
C THR A 228 7.66 26.78 0.42
N GLU A 229 6.36 26.50 0.38
CA GLU A 229 5.41 26.90 1.41
C GLU A 229 5.41 25.99 2.64
N THR A 230 5.60 24.69 2.46
CA THR A 230 5.34 23.67 3.49
C THR A 230 6.52 22.74 3.80
N GLY A 231 7.60 22.83 3.03
CA GLY A 231 8.79 21.99 3.19
C GLY A 231 9.47 22.19 4.54
N ALA A 232 9.95 21.09 5.12
CA ALA A 232 10.81 21.15 6.30
C ALA A 232 12.18 21.70 5.88
N ASN A 233 12.49 22.94 6.27
CA ASN A 233 13.84 23.50 6.22
C ASN A 233 14.71 22.90 7.33
#